data_AF-A0A219B1T6-F1
#
_entry.id   AF-A0A219B1T6-F1
#
_cell.length_a   1.000
_cell.length_b   1.000
_cell.length_c   1.000
_cell.angle_alpha   90.00
_cell.angle_beta   90.00
_cell.angle_gamma   90.00
#
_symmetry.space_group_name_H-M   'P 1'
#
loop_
_entity.id
_entity.type
_entity.pdbx_description
1 polymer ?
#
loop_
_entity_poly.entity_id
_entity_poly.type
_entity_poly.pdbx_seq_one_letter_code
_entity_poly.pdbx_strand_id
1 'polypeptide(L)'
;MAGVRQERARVIRMKIRNQMGRWTHLAAALALSIAAGSASAQDATPLNEGGLEPLVAGQEVTQDEAEAINDPDESRTVSGDMTTEEAVEATPSTPETVPSVDGDIANAGTVADATLGQPIGGMGIQSQVTSLGEFANGFNTALLTVMGLVTLFVFGLLLWAMLRYRRKDGVAPSKTTHNVFIEVLWTLVPVLILVGIAIPSFGLLAAQYDPPEADVTVKAIGHQWYWEYEYPDEGGFSFDAIMLTDEQAAEAGEPRLLATDNRVVVPVGANVKVLVTSVDVLHSWAMPSFWVKMDAVPGRINETWFRAERTGVFYGQCSELCGTQHGFMPIVVEVVEQDVYDNWVASRQDYAGIDPADLLEEEEGFSAVEDEGLGVPTDQSVAVPDEAGMPAPTDTDGVTGTVIEQSATSTPSEVGEVTE
;
A
#
# COMPACT_ATOMS: atom_id res chain seq x y z
N MET A 1 59.07 -38.45 -4.64
CA MET A 1 57.84 -37.93 -3.98
C MET A 1 57.34 -36.58 -4.55
N ALA A 2 58.19 -35.72 -5.13
CA ALA A 2 57.77 -34.42 -5.67
C ALA A 2 56.87 -34.49 -6.93
N GLY A 3 57.14 -35.42 -7.85
CA GLY A 3 56.36 -35.56 -9.11
C GLY A 3 54.90 -35.98 -8.89
N VAL A 4 54.63 -36.86 -7.92
CA VAL A 4 53.26 -37.33 -7.61
C VAL A 4 52.40 -36.20 -6.99
N ARG A 5 53.02 -35.26 -6.26
CA ARG A 5 52.33 -34.09 -5.70
C ARG A 5 51.99 -33.06 -6.77
N GLN A 6 52.87 -32.86 -7.76
CA GLN A 6 52.59 -31.96 -8.88
C GLN A 6 51.47 -32.49 -9.78
N GLU A 7 51.44 -33.80 -10.06
CA GLU A 7 50.40 -34.39 -10.91
C GLU A 7 49.02 -34.32 -10.23
N ARG A 8 48.95 -34.57 -8.92
CA ARG A 8 47.71 -34.39 -8.15
C ARG A 8 47.22 -32.93 -8.15
N ALA A 9 48.12 -31.95 -8.03
CA ALA A 9 47.77 -30.54 -8.08
C ALA A 9 47.28 -30.10 -9.48
N ARG A 10 47.78 -30.74 -10.55
CA ARG A 10 47.34 -30.49 -11.93
C ARG A 10 45.93 -31.02 -12.18
N VAL A 11 45.64 -32.24 -11.73
CA VAL A 11 44.31 -32.87 -11.85
C VAL A 11 43.26 -32.11 -11.04
N ILE A 12 43.60 -31.62 -9.85
CA ILE A 12 42.69 -30.82 -9.01
C ILE A 12 42.37 -29.47 -9.70
N ARG A 13 43.38 -28.77 -10.22
CA ARG A 13 43.17 -27.51 -10.97
C ARG A 13 42.33 -27.71 -12.23
N MET A 14 42.44 -28.85 -12.90
CA MET A 14 41.62 -29.18 -14.06
C MET A 14 40.17 -29.44 -13.68
N LYS A 15 39.91 -30.20 -12.59
CA LYS A 15 38.56 -30.45 -12.07
C LYS A 15 37.86 -29.19 -11.58
N ILE A 16 38.60 -28.30 -10.92
CA ILE A 16 38.09 -27.00 -10.43
C ILE A 16 37.71 -26.08 -11.60
N ARG A 17 38.52 -26.03 -12.66
CA ARG A 17 38.21 -25.25 -13.88
C ARG A 17 36.98 -25.78 -14.61
N ASN A 18 36.84 -27.11 -14.72
CA ASN A 18 35.69 -27.73 -15.37
C ASN A 18 34.40 -27.60 -14.56
N GLN A 19 34.52 -27.55 -13.22
CA GLN A 19 33.40 -27.21 -12.34
C GLN A 19 32.99 -25.75 -12.54
N MET A 20 33.92 -24.80 -12.49
CA MET A 20 33.62 -23.38 -12.73
C MET A 20 32.92 -23.14 -14.08
N GLY A 21 33.34 -23.81 -15.15
CA GLY A 21 32.65 -23.75 -16.45
C GLY A 21 31.19 -24.22 -16.41
N ARG A 22 30.87 -25.23 -15.59
CA ARG A 22 29.47 -25.68 -15.40
C ARG A 22 28.64 -24.68 -14.59
N TRP A 23 29.25 -24.01 -13.62
CA TRP A 23 28.60 -22.93 -12.86
C TRP A 23 28.36 -21.67 -13.71
N THR A 24 29.26 -21.33 -14.62
CA THR A 24 29.03 -20.22 -15.57
C THR A 24 27.91 -20.53 -16.55
N HIS A 25 27.75 -21.77 -17.00
CA HIS A 25 26.62 -22.15 -17.86
C HIS A 25 25.29 -22.18 -17.11
N LEU A 26 25.27 -22.58 -15.83
CA LEU A 26 24.07 -22.54 -14.98
C LEU A 26 23.66 -21.12 -14.62
N ALA A 27 24.61 -20.24 -14.32
CA ALA A 27 24.34 -18.82 -14.07
C ALA A 27 23.84 -18.10 -15.33
N ALA A 28 24.40 -18.41 -16.51
CA ALA A 28 23.92 -17.89 -17.78
C ALA A 28 22.50 -18.40 -18.12
N ALA A 29 22.20 -19.67 -17.83
CA ALA A 29 20.86 -20.22 -18.03
C ALA A 29 19.82 -19.58 -17.11
N LEU A 30 20.17 -19.32 -15.85
CA LEU A 30 19.30 -18.60 -14.89
C LEU A 30 19.06 -17.15 -15.32
N ALA A 31 20.11 -16.45 -15.76
CA ALA A 31 19.98 -15.09 -16.30
C ALA A 31 19.14 -15.04 -17.58
N LEU A 32 19.23 -16.07 -18.44
CA LEU A 32 18.43 -16.17 -19.66
C LEU A 32 16.96 -16.49 -19.37
N SER A 33 16.66 -17.27 -18.34
CA SER A 33 15.29 -17.53 -17.88
C SER A 33 14.64 -16.29 -17.25
N ILE A 34 15.41 -15.47 -16.54
CA ILE A 34 14.95 -14.17 -16.02
C ILE A 34 14.71 -13.19 -17.17
N ALA A 35 15.62 -13.13 -18.16
CA ALA A 35 15.47 -12.27 -19.33
C ALA A 35 14.31 -12.67 -20.25
N ALA A 36 14.04 -13.98 -20.39
CA ALA A 36 12.92 -14.49 -21.19
C ALA A 36 11.56 -14.20 -20.54
N GLY A 37 11.50 -14.13 -19.21
CA GLY A 37 10.30 -13.68 -18.49
C GLY A 37 10.04 -12.16 -18.62
N SER A 38 11.08 -11.36 -18.82
CA SER A 38 10.96 -9.91 -19.08
C SER A 38 10.72 -9.55 -20.55
N ALA A 39 11.09 -10.41 -21.50
CA ALA A 39 10.94 -10.13 -22.93
C ALA A 39 9.49 -10.24 -23.44
N SER A 40 8.60 -10.93 -22.71
CA SER A 40 7.16 -10.92 -23.03
C SER A 40 6.45 -9.63 -22.61
N ALA A 41 7.14 -8.72 -21.91
CA ALA A 41 6.60 -7.44 -21.45
C ALA A 41 7.08 -6.22 -22.27
N GLN A 42 7.88 -6.44 -23.33
CA GLN A 42 8.55 -5.36 -24.08
C GLN A 42 7.80 -4.84 -25.31
N ASP A 43 6.55 -5.25 -25.55
CA ASP A 43 5.71 -4.66 -26.62
C ASP A 43 4.97 -3.38 -26.17
N ALA A 44 5.25 -2.84 -24.98
CA ALA A 44 4.81 -1.52 -24.58
C ALA A 44 5.74 -0.44 -25.17
N THR A 45 5.20 0.41 -26.04
CA THR A 45 5.82 1.57 -26.67
C THR A 45 6.47 2.54 -25.66
N PRO A 46 7.59 3.22 -26.01
CA PRO A 46 8.26 4.16 -25.11
C PRO A 46 7.52 5.50 -25.06
N LEU A 47 7.20 5.98 -23.86
CA LEU A 47 6.66 7.32 -23.63
C LEU A 47 7.78 8.38 -23.61
N ASN A 48 7.39 9.55 -24.09
CA ASN A 48 8.18 10.69 -24.55
C ASN A 48 9.05 11.33 -23.46
N GLU A 49 10.31 11.64 -23.78
CA GLU A 49 11.21 12.42 -22.92
C GLU A 49 10.88 13.92 -23.02
N GLY A 50 10.34 14.50 -21.95
CA GLY A 50 10.09 15.93 -21.85
C GLY A 50 10.30 16.47 -20.44
N GLY A 51 11.37 17.24 -20.25
CA GLY A 51 11.43 18.33 -19.27
C GLY A 51 11.65 17.97 -17.79
N LEU A 52 12.88 17.60 -17.43
CA LEU A 52 13.33 17.63 -16.03
C LEU A 52 13.79 19.05 -15.64
N GLU A 53 13.08 19.72 -14.73
CA GLU A 53 13.65 20.80 -13.90
C GLU A 53 13.78 20.32 -12.45
N PRO A 54 14.84 20.75 -11.72
CA PRO A 54 15.13 20.21 -10.39
C PRO A 54 14.28 20.88 -9.29
N LEU A 55 13.61 20.07 -8.48
CA LEU A 55 12.95 20.49 -7.25
C LEU A 55 13.96 21.00 -6.21
N VAL A 56 13.72 22.22 -5.73
CA VAL A 56 14.46 22.89 -4.65
C VAL A 56 14.01 22.31 -3.30
N ALA A 57 14.99 21.95 -2.46
CA ALA A 57 14.78 21.45 -1.11
C ALA A 57 14.50 22.58 -0.11
N GLY A 58 13.55 22.37 0.80
CA GLY A 58 13.50 23.05 2.10
C GLY A 58 12.12 23.12 2.76
N GLN A 59 11.93 22.39 3.86
CA GLN A 59 11.73 22.97 5.19
C GLN A 59 11.75 21.87 6.27
N GLU A 60 12.73 21.95 7.18
CA GLU A 60 12.77 21.14 8.41
C GLU A 60 11.81 21.76 9.45
N VAL A 61 10.91 20.94 10.00
CA VAL A 61 10.11 21.30 11.18
C VAL A 61 10.89 20.89 12.42
N THR A 62 11.18 21.85 13.28
CA THR A 62 11.96 21.67 14.51
C THR A 62 11.15 21.03 15.63
N GLN A 63 11.84 20.23 16.42
CA GLN A 63 11.34 19.40 17.52
C GLN A 63 11.04 20.25 18.78
N ASP A 64 10.07 21.16 18.70
CA ASP A 64 9.56 21.90 19.88
C ASP A 64 8.02 22.04 19.87
N GLU A 65 7.32 21.60 18.82
CA GLU A 65 5.84 21.59 18.76
C GLU A 65 5.20 20.24 19.15
N ALA A 66 5.99 19.26 19.60
CA ALA A 66 5.52 17.92 19.95
C ALA A 66 5.32 17.66 21.46
N GLU A 67 5.59 18.64 22.34
CA GLU A 67 5.51 18.47 23.82
C GLU A 67 4.55 19.47 24.50
N ALA A 68 3.33 19.62 23.99
CA ALA A 68 2.29 20.41 24.64
C ALA A 68 0.92 19.71 24.70
N ILE A 69 0.89 18.39 24.92
CA ILE A 69 -0.36 17.65 25.22
C ILE A 69 -0.10 16.52 26.23
N ASN A 70 0.56 16.81 27.36
CA ASN A 70 0.60 15.90 28.51
C ASN A 70 0.99 16.67 29.78
N ASP A 71 0.01 17.22 30.49
CA ASP A 71 0.18 17.61 31.89
C ASP A 71 -0.94 16.96 32.73
N PRO A 72 -0.63 16.03 33.65
CA PRO A 72 -1.62 15.34 34.46
C PRO A 72 -1.69 15.92 35.88
N ASP A 73 -2.04 17.20 36.05
CA ASP A 73 -2.42 17.71 37.39
C ASP A 73 -3.37 18.91 37.33
N GLU A 74 -4.65 18.66 37.07
CA GLU A 74 -5.70 19.52 37.66
C GLU A 74 -6.94 18.70 38.00
N SER A 75 -6.91 18.08 39.19
CA SER A 75 -8.09 17.48 39.81
C SER A 75 -8.97 18.57 40.45
N ARG A 76 -10.07 18.94 39.77
CA ARG A 76 -11.21 19.60 40.42
C ARG A 76 -12.34 18.61 40.65
N THR A 77 -12.45 18.17 41.90
CA THR A 77 -13.57 17.40 42.45
C THR A 77 -14.86 18.21 42.39
N VAL A 78 -15.86 17.72 41.67
CA VAL A 78 -17.28 18.06 41.91
C VAL A 78 -17.99 16.79 42.32
N SER A 79 -18.28 16.70 43.62
CA SER A 79 -19.12 15.69 44.23
C SER A 79 -20.57 15.98 43.88
N GLY A 80 -21.24 15.07 43.18
CA GLY A 80 -22.65 15.15 42.82
C GLY A 80 -23.22 13.73 42.63
N ASP A 81 -24.35 13.50 43.27
CA ASP A 81 -25.07 12.25 43.51
C ASP A 81 -25.17 11.29 42.30
N MET A 82 -24.90 10.00 42.55
CA MET A 82 -24.93 8.92 41.58
C MET A 82 -26.36 8.39 41.48
N THR A 83 -27.19 9.02 40.66
CA THR A 83 -28.43 8.42 40.18
C THR A 83 -28.15 7.69 38.87
N THR A 84 -28.44 6.39 38.86
CA THR A 84 -28.48 5.53 37.68
C THR A 84 -29.43 6.13 36.64
N GLU A 85 -28.88 6.79 35.62
CA GLU A 85 -29.57 6.93 34.34
C GLU A 85 -29.13 5.76 33.44
N GLU A 86 -30.14 5.07 32.92
CA GLU A 86 -30.03 4.09 31.86
C GLU A 86 -29.03 4.54 30.79
N ALA A 87 -28.06 3.69 30.48
CA ALA A 87 -27.44 3.74 29.17
C ALA A 87 -28.58 3.63 28.16
N VAL A 88 -28.80 4.70 27.40
CA VAL A 88 -29.73 4.69 26.26
C VAL A 88 -29.14 3.69 25.28
N GLU A 89 -29.68 2.48 25.33
CA GLU A 89 -29.50 1.44 24.33
C GLU A 89 -29.93 2.09 23.01
N ALA A 90 -28.96 2.34 22.13
CA ALA A 90 -29.24 2.81 20.79
C ALA A 90 -30.03 1.70 20.11
N THR A 91 -31.36 1.81 20.14
CA THR A 91 -32.24 1.04 19.27
C THR A 91 -31.73 1.24 17.85
N PRO A 92 -31.32 0.18 17.14
CA PRO A 92 -30.99 0.31 15.74
C PRO A 92 -32.24 0.83 15.05
N SER A 93 -32.15 2.05 14.52
CA SER A 93 -33.08 2.50 13.51
C SER A 93 -33.02 1.45 12.40
N THR A 94 -34.12 0.73 12.21
CA THR A 94 -34.33 -0.14 11.05
C THR A 94 -33.81 0.62 9.84
N PRO A 95 -32.82 0.11 9.10
CA PRO A 95 -32.50 0.70 7.81
C PRO A 95 -33.81 0.64 7.03
N GLU A 96 -34.32 1.79 6.59
CA GLU A 96 -35.27 1.74 5.49
C GLU A 96 -34.54 0.97 4.40
N THR A 97 -35.04 -0.23 4.11
CA THR A 97 -34.59 -0.99 2.96
C THR A 97 -34.87 -0.11 1.76
N VAL A 98 -33.82 0.56 1.30
CA VAL A 98 -33.67 1.07 -0.05
C VAL A 98 -34.17 -0.07 -0.92
N PRO A 99 -35.32 0.06 -1.62
CA PRO A 99 -35.76 -0.98 -2.53
C PRO A 99 -34.61 -1.19 -3.49
N SER A 100 -34.13 -2.42 -3.63
CA SER A 100 -33.19 -2.73 -4.69
C SER A 100 -33.88 -2.40 -6.01
N VAL A 101 -33.52 -1.25 -6.60
CA VAL A 101 -33.81 -0.97 -8.01
C VAL A 101 -32.91 -1.84 -8.90
N ASP A 102 -32.08 -2.67 -8.28
CA ASP A 102 -30.86 -3.25 -8.84
C ASP A 102 -30.96 -4.74 -9.21
N GLY A 103 -32.11 -5.39 -8.97
CA GLY A 103 -32.27 -6.81 -9.29
C GLY A 103 -32.04 -7.16 -10.77
N ASP A 104 -32.33 -6.21 -11.69
CA ASP A 104 -32.28 -6.45 -13.13
C ASP A 104 -31.17 -5.68 -13.88
N ILE A 105 -30.52 -4.67 -13.27
CA ILE A 105 -29.51 -3.83 -13.97
C ILE A 105 -28.13 -3.83 -13.29
N ALA A 106 -28.04 -3.94 -11.96
CA ALA A 106 -26.73 -4.08 -11.29
C ALA A 106 -26.15 -5.50 -11.38
N ASN A 107 -26.98 -6.50 -11.72
CA ASN A 107 -26.58 -7.86 -12.10
C ASN A 107 -26.65 -8.07 -13.62
N ALA A 108 -26.37 -7.03 -14.41
CA ALA A 108 -26.36 -7.09 -15.87
C ALA A 108 -25.17 -7.93 -16.40
N GLY A 109 -25.30 -9.25 -16.28
CA GLY A 109 -24.80 -10.20 -17.27
C GLY A 109 -23.39 -10.77 -17.09
N THR A 110 -22.54 -10.26 -16.19
CA THR A 110 -21.26 -10.92 -15.93
C THR A 110 -21.38 -11.93 -14.79
N VAL A 111 -21.46 -13.21 -15.14
CA VAL A 111 -21.37 -14.29 -14.15
C VAL A 111 -19.97 -14.27 -13.54
N ALA A 112 -19.90 -14.37 -12.21
CA ALA A 112 -18.65 -14.54 -11.50
C ALA A 112 -17.90 -15.75 -12.08
N ASP A 113 -16.75 -15.50 -12.72
CA ASP A 113 -15.84 -16.58 -13.07
C ASP A 113 -15.26 -17.12 -11.77
N ALA A 114 -15.73 -18.30 -11.40
CA ALA A 114 -15.35 -18.98 -10.17
C ALA A 114 -13.83 -19.23 -10.05
N THR A 115 -13.05 -19.01 -11.11
CA THR A 115 -11.60 -19.21 -11.17
C THR A 115 -10.76 -17.92 -11.17
N LEU A 116 -11.36 -16.74 -11.37
CA LEU A 116 -10.61 -15.48 -11.53
C LEU A 116 -10.72 -14.56 -10.31
N GLY A 117 -11.94 -14.41 -9.78
CA GLY A 117 -12.23 -13.37 -8.80
C GLY A 117 -12.19 -13.79 -7.33
N GLN A 118 -12.07 -15.08 -7.04
CA GLN A 118 -12.28 -15.63 -5.69
C GLN A 118 -11.26 -16.71 -5.30
N PRO A 119 -11.08 -16.98 -3.99
CA PRO A 119 -10.22 -18.08 -3.53
C PRO A 119 -10.77 -19.44 -3.97
N ILE A 120 -9.90 -20.24 -4.61
CA ILE A 120 -10.21 -21.60 -5.09
C ILE A 120 -9.59 -22.72 -4.22
N GLY A 121 -9.08 -22.38 -3.02
CA GLY A 121 -8.39 -23.33 -2.14
C GLY A 121 -7.00 -23.76 -2.61
N GLY A 122 -6.38 -22.98 -3.50
CA GLY A 122 -5.02 -23.20 -3.99
C GLY A 122 -3.92 -22.72 -3.01
N MET A 123 -2.66 -23.03 -3.33
CA MET A 123 -1.47 -22.56 -2.57
C MET A 123 -0.85 -21.28 -3.16
N GLY A 124 -1.28 -20.87 -4.34
CA GLY A 124 -0.77 -19.68 -5.04
C GLY A 124 -1.61 -18.44 -4.77
N ILE A 125 -1.15 -17.31 -5.29
CA ILE A 125 -1.92 -16.06 -5.32
C ILE A 125 -3.09 -16.23 -6.31
N GLN A 126 -4.19 -15.53 -6.06
CA GLN A 126 -5.30 -15.42 -7.02
C GLN A 126 -4.82 -14.97 -8.40
N SER A 127 -5.57 -15.37 -9.44
CA SER A 127 -5.32 -14.95 -10.82
C SER A 127 -5.32 -13.42 -10.90
N GLN A 128 -4.24 -12.86 -11.46
CA GLN A 128 -4.06 -11.40 -11.57
C GLN A 128 -4.70 -10.90 -12.86
N VAL A 129 -5.51 -9.84 -12.79
CA VAL A 129 -6.19 -9.27 -13.97
C VAL A 129 -5.72 -7.85 -14.32
N THR A 130 -4.64 -7.41 -13.69
CA THR A 130 -3.97 -6.14 -13.99
C THR A 130 -2.54 -6.46 -14.44
N SER A 131 -2.00 -5.73 -15.41
CA SER A 131 -0.60 -5.87 -15.85
C SER A 131 0.39 -5.69 -14.68
N LEU A 132 0.10 -4.76 -13.78
CA LEU A 132 0.88 -4.54 -12.55
C LEU A 132 0.88 -5.79 -11.66
N GLY A 133 -0.29 -6.40 -11.46
CA GLY A 133 -0.44 -7.62 -10.69
C GLY A 133 0.23 -8.82 -11.34
N GLU A 134 0.16 -8.96 -12.67
CA GLU A 134 0.86 -10.02 -13.40
C GLU A 134 2.38 -9.94 -13.22
N PHE A 135 2.95 -8.73 -13.35
CA PHE A 135 4.37 -8.50 -13.06
C PHE A 135 4.70 -8.86 -11.62
N ALA A 136 3.88 -8.40 -10.66
CA ALA A 136 4.13 -8.62 -9.24
C ALA A 136 4.02 -10.09 -8.83
N ASN A 137 3.08 -10.85 -9.41
CA ASN A 137 2.97 -12.29 -9.20
C ASN A 137 4.15 -13.07 -9.80
N GLY A 138 4.62 -12.67 -10.99
CA GLY A 138 5.85 -13.20 -11.59
C GLY A 138 7.07 -12.93 -10.71
N PHE A 139 7.18 -11.71 -10.17
CA PHE A 139 8.23 -11.32 -9.24
C PHE A 139 8.16 -12.11 -7.93
N ASN A 140 6.98 -12.25 -7.33
CA ASN A 140 6.75 -13.09 -6.15
C ASN A 140 7.20 -14.55 -6.39
N THR A 141 6.88 -15.11 -7.55
CA THR A 141 7.31 -16.47 -7.92
C THR A 141 8.84 -16.59 -8.02
N ALA A 142 9.50 -15.57 -8.58
CA ALA A 142 10.96 -15.50 -8.64
C ALA A 142 11.57 -15.39 -7.23
N LEU A 143 11.00 -14.56 -6.36
CA LEU A 143 11.44 -14.42 -4.96
C LEU A 143 11.29 -15.73 -4.18
N LEU A 144 10.13 -16.39 -4.29
CA LEU A 144 9.89 -17.70 -3.69
C LEU A 144 10.91 -18.74 -4.17
N THR A 145 11.27 -18.71 -5.46
CA THR A 145 12.30 -19.59 -6.02
C THR A 145 13.67 -19.32 -5.40
N VAL A 146 14.09 -18.06 -5.31
CA VAL A 146 15.36 -17.67 -4.68
C VAL A 146 15.40 -18.07 -3.21
N MET A 147 14.35 -17.75 -2.44
CA MET A 147 14.23 -18.14 -1.03
C MET A 147 14.25 -19.65 -0.86
N GLY A 148 13.57 -20.40 -1.74
CA GLY A 148 13.59 -21.85 -1.77
C GLY A 148 14.99 -22.42 -1.99
N LEU A 149 15.75 -21.88 -2.96
CA LEU A 149 17.13 -22.29 -3.22
C LEU A 149 18.07 -22.01 -2.03
N VAL A 150 17.96 -20.83 -1.42
CA VAL A 150 18.73 -20.48 -0.21
C VAL A 150 18.37 -21.41 0.95
N THR A 151 17.08 -21.66 1.16
CA THR A 151 16.59 -22.57 2.21
C THR A 151 17.12 -23.98 2.00
N LEU A 152 17.05 -24.52 0.78
CA LEU A 152 17.59 -25.84 0.44
C LEU A 152 19.11 -25.91 0.62
N PHE A 153 19.84 -24.84 0.29
CA PHE A 153 21.27 -24.75 0.50
C PHE A 153 21.63 -24.80 1.99
N VAL A 154 21.00 -23.96 2.81
CA VAL A 154 21.21 -23.93 4.27
C VAL A 154 20.82 -25.28 4.90
N PHE A 155 19.65 -25.81 4.55
CA PHE A 155 19.20 -27.10 5.05
C PHE A 155 20.14 -28.24 4.64
N GLY A 156 20.63 -28.22 3.41
CA GLY A 156 21.63 -29.17 2.92
C GLY A 156 22.95 -29.10 3.69
N LEU A 157 23.44 -27.89 4.00
CA LEU A 157 24.64 -27.71 4.84
C LEU A 157 24.43 -28.20 6.27
N LEU A 158 23.26 -27.93 6.87
CA LEU A 158 22.92 -28.40 8.20
C LEU A 158 22.84 -29.94 8.25
N LEU A 159 22.13 -30.56 7.29
CA LEU A 159 22.08 -32.02 7.16
C LEU A 159 23.47 -32.61 6.97
N TRP A 160 24.28 -32.02 6.09
CA TRP A 160 25.65 -32.46 5.87
C TRP A 160 26.47 -32.35 7.15
N ALA A 161 26.38 -31.23 7.87
CA ALA A 161 27.11 -31.03 9.12
C ALA A 161 26.69 -32.05 10.19
N MET A 162 25.38 -32.28 10.35
CA MET A 162 24.84 -33.27 11.29
C MET A 162 25.32 -34.68 10.97
N LEU A 163 25.33 -35.09 9.69
CA LEU A 163 25.76 -36.43 9.28
C LEU A 163 27.28 -36.61 9.30
N ARG A 164 28.02 -35.60 8.85
CA ARG A 164 29.49 -35.66 8.68
C ARG A 164 30.25 -35.43 9.98
N TYR A 165 29.76 -34.53 10.83
CA TYR A 165 30.42 -34.13 12.07
C TYR A 165 29.73 -34.64 13.34
N ARG A 166 28.81 -35.62 13.21
CA ARG A 166 28.31 -36.38 14.36
C ARG A 166 29.46 -36.92 15.20
N ARG A 167 29.32 -36.87 16.53
CA ARG A 167 30.30 -37.39 17.49
C ARG A 167 30.64 -38.86 17.18
N LYS A 168 31.95 -39.14 17.12
CA LYS A 168 32.52 -40.48 16.96
C LYS A 168 33.70 -40.62 17.90
N ASP A 169 33.87 -41.81 18.47
CA ASP A 169 34.96 -42.06 19.41
C ASP A 169 36.32 -41.91 18.72
N GLY A 170 37.27 -41.27 19.40
CA GLY A 170 38.64 -41.07 18.91
C GLY A 170 38.81 -39.95 17.86
N VAL A 171 37.77 -39.20 17.49
CA VAL A 171 37.87 -38.07 16.55
C VAL A 171 37.79 -36.74 17.29
N ALA A 172 38.88 -35.96 17.29
CA ALA A 172 38.91 -34.62 17.85
C ALA A 172 38.27 -33.59 16.87
N PRO A 173 37.55 -32.57 17.38
CA PRO A 173 37.00 -31.51 16.55
C PRO A 173 38.09 -30.62 15.95
N SER A 174 37.77 -29.92 14.85
CA SER A 174 38.64 -28.88 14.30
C SER A 174 38.77 -27.71 15.28
N LYS A 175 39.92 -27.04 15.26
CA LYS A 175 40.20 -25.82 16.05
C LYS A 175 40.19 -24.53 15.21
N THR A 176 39.81 -24.62 13.93
CA THR A 176 39.72 -23.46 13.04
C THR A 176 38.62 -22.51 13.53
N THR A 177 38.92 -21.22 13.69
CA THR A 177 37.96 -20.23 14.21
C THR A 177 37.45 -19.26 13.17
N HIS A 178 38.22 -18.97 12.11
CA HIS A 178 37.85 -18.00 11.08
C HIS A 178 38.44 -18.35 9.72
N ASN A 179 37.85 -17.82 8.66
CA ASN A 179 38.36 -17.89 7.30
C ASN A 179 37.85 -16.69 6.50
N VAL A 180 38.69 -15.67 6.40
CA VAL A 180 38.38 -14.38 5.74
C VAL A 180 37.84 -14.57 4.32
N PHE A 181 38.35 -15.54 3.57
CA PHE A 181 37.87 -15.77 2.20
C PHE A 181 36.40 -16.23 2.16
N ILE A 182 36.02 -17.15 3.06
CA ILE A 182 34.63 -17.63 3.13
C ILE A 182 33.74 -16.54 3.73
N GLU A 183 34.25 -15.78 4.70
CA GLU A 183 33.58 -14.61 5.29
C GLU A 183 33.19 -13.57 4.24
N VAL A 184 34.14 -13.19 3.39
CA VAL A 184 33.87 -12.28 2.27
C VAL A 184 32.85 -12.89 1.30
N LEU A 185 32.95 -14.18 1.00
CA LEU A 185 32.04 -14.83 0.06
C LEU A 185 30.58 -14.84 0.57
N TRP A 186 30.34 -15.27 1.80
CA TRP A 186 28.97 -15.29 2.35
C TRP A 186 28.43 -13.92 2.69
N THR A 187 29.27 -12.87 2.69
CA THR A 187 28.82 -11.49 2.88
C THR A 187 28.45 -10.88 1.53
N LEU A 188 29.33 -11.05 0.53
CA LEU A 188 29.14 -10.47 -0.79
C LEU A 188 28.01 -11.15 -1.58
N VAL A 189 27.87 -12.48 -1.49
CA VAL A 189 26.82 -13.20 -2.24
C VAL A 189 25.41 -12.75 -1.83
N PRO A 190 25.02 -12.69 -0.55
CA PRO A 190 23.72 -12.15 -0.15
C PRO A 190 23.51 -10.70 -0.57
N VAL A 191 24.54 -9.84 -0.48
CA VAL A 191 24.45 -8.44 -0.94
C VAL A 191 24.10 -8.39 -2.44
N LEU A 192 24.77 -9.19 -3.26
CA LEU A 192 24.48 -9.25 -4.70
C LEU A 192 23.08 -9.80 -5.00
N ILE A 193 22.60 -10.78 -4.22
CA ILE A 193 21.23 -11.29 -4.33
C ILE A 193 20.22 -10.18 -4.00
N LEU A 194 20.43 -9.44 -2.92
CA LEU A 194 19.55 -8.33 -2.51
C LEU A 194 19.53 -7.20 -3.54
N VAL A 195 20.68 -6.84 -4.13
CA VAL A 195 20.74 -5.86 -5.22
C VAL A 195 19.92 -6.33 -6.43
N GLY A 196 20.03 -7.62 -6.80
CA GLY A 196 19.24 -8.19 -7.89
C GLY A 196 17.74 -8.19 -7.62
N ILE A 197 17.32 -8.32 -6.36
CA ILE A 197 15.91 -8.23 -5.92
C ILE A 197 15.43 -6.77 -5.93
N ALA A 198 16.26 -5.83 -5.47
CA ALA A 198 15.87 -4.43 -5.29
C ALA A 198 15.53 -3.72 -6.61
N ILE A 199 16.26 -4.01 -7.69
CA ILE A 199 16.07 -3.35 -9.00
C ILE A 199 14.64 -3.51 -9.55
N PRO A 200 14.11 -4.73 -9.78
CA PRO A 200 12.72 -4.89 -10.23
C PRO A 200 11.70 -4.44 -9.18
N SER A 201 12.03 -4.55 -7.88
CA SER A 201 11.15 -4.11 -6.80
C SER A 201 10.90 -2.60 -6.84
N PHE A 202 11.93 -1.78 -7.09
CA PHE A 202 11.76 -0.33 -7.18
C PHE A 202 10.94 0.08 -8.42
N GLY A 203 11.09 -0.62 -9.54
CA GLY A 203 10.25 -0.37 -10.73
C GLY A 203 8.77 -0.64 -10.46
N LEU A 204 8.46 -1.77 -9.82
CA LEU A 204 7.09 -2.11 -9.41
C LEU A 204 6.53 -1.14 -8.37
N LEU A 205 7.36 -0.66 -7.45
CA LEU A 205 6.95 0.34 -6.46
C LEU A 205 6.63 1.67 -7.14
N ALA A 206 7.48 2.14 -8.06
CA ALA A 206 7.25 3.37 -8.80
C ALA A 206 5.93 3.32 -9.58
N ALA A 207 5.66 2.21 -10.28
CA ALA A 207 4.40 2.03 -11.02
C ALA A 207 3.14 2.02 -10.13
N GLN A 208 3.25 1.66 -8.84
CA GLN A 208 2.13 1.74 -7.90
C GLN A 208 1.84 3.17 -7.43
N TYR A 209 2.89 4.00 -7.29
CA TYR A 209 2.80 5.35 -6.72
C TYR A 209 2.76 6.48 -7.76
N ASP A 210 2.93 6.15 -9.04
CA ASP A 210 2.80 7.07 -10.17
C ASP A 210 1.62 6.64 -11.05
N PRO A 211 0.36 6.84 -10.58
CA PRO A 211 -0.83 6.44 -11.32
C PRO A 211 -0.96 7.21 -12.64
N PRO A 212 -1.48 6.58 -13.70
CA PRO A 212 -1.89 7.30 -14.89
C PRO A 212 -3.08 8.23 -14.59
N GLU A 213 -3.41 9.10 -15.55
CA GLU A 213 -4.65 9.88 -15.51
C GLU A 213 -5.86 8.93 -15.38
N ALA A 214 -6.78 9.30 -14.49
CA ALA A 214 -7.92 8.47 -14.15
C ALA A 214 -9.03 8.64 -15.18
N ASP A 215 -9.55 7.52 -15.66
CA ASP A 215 -10.76 7.49 -16.50
C ASP A 215 -12.02 7.44 -15.62
N VAL A 216 -11.91 6.86 -14.41
CA VAL A 216 -12.99 6.77 -13.41
C VAL A 216 -12.39 6.94 -12.02
N THR A 217 -12.98 7.80 -11.19
CA THR A 217 -12.68 7.88 -9.76
C THR A 217 -13.77 7.24 -8.92
N VAL A 218 -13.37 6.35 -8.00
CA VAL A 218 -14.24 5.75 -6.99
C VAL A 218 -13.70 6.10 -5.62
N LYS A 219 -14.53 6.63 -4.73
CA LYS A 219 -14.17 6.87 -3.34
C LYS A 219 -14.77 5.78 -2.47
N ALA A 220 -13.91 5.01 -1.82
CA ALA A 220 -14.24 3.94 -0.90
C ALA A 220 -14.08 4.41 0.55
N ILE A 221 -15.17 4.39 1.31
CA ILE A 221 -15.24 4.85 2.70
C ILE A 221 -15.51 3.65 3.59
N GLY A 222 -14.63 3.37 4.54
CA GLY A 222 -14.79 2.28 5.50
C GLY A 222 -15.63 2.69 6.72
N HIS A 223 -16.65 1.87 7.03
CA HIS A 223 -17.52 1.99 8.21
C HIS A 223 -17.49 0.70 9.00
N GLN A 224 -17.80 0.73 10.30
CA GLN A 224 -18.06 -0.45 11.12
C GLN A 224 -19.49 -0.97 10.84
N TRP A 225 -19.72 -2.07 10.10
CA TRP A 225 -18.78 -2.92 9.34
C TRP A 225 -19.34 -3.15 7.93
N TYR A 226 -19.16 -2.14 7.07
CA TYR A 226 -19.56 -2.13 5.67
C TYR A 226 -18.72 -1.09 4.90
N TRP A 227 -18.87 -1.02 3.58
CA TRP A 227 -18.22 0.00 2.76
C TRP A 227 -19.27 0.90 2.12
N GLU A 228 -19.03 2.20 2.13
CA GLU A 228 -19.76 3.17 1.29
C GLU A 228 -18.88 3.51 0.08
N TYR A 229 -19.51 3.65 -1.09
CA TYR A 229 -18.84 4.04 -2.32
C TYR A 229 -19.49 5.28 -2.91
N GLU A 230 -18.68 6.23 -3.35
CA GLU A 230 -19.08 7.46 -4.02
C GLU A 230 -18.38 7.57 -5.38
N TYR A 231 -19.11 7.96 -6.42
CA TYR A 231 -18.59 8.18 -7.77
C TYR A 231 -18.58 9.68 -8.09
N PRO A 232 -17.54 10.43 -7.63
CA PRO A 232 -17.52 11.90 -7.71
C PRO A 232 -17.61 12.42 -9.15
N ASP A 233 -16.95 11.74 -10.10
CA ASP A 233 -16.92 12.14 -11.51
C ASP A 233 -18.24 11.84 -12.24
N GLU A 234 -19.11 11.01 -11.65
CA GLU A 234 -20.38 10.57 -12.25
C GLU A 234 -21.60 11.26 -11.58
N GLY A 235 -21.40 12.46 -11.06
CA GLY A 235 -22.42 13.24 -10.36
C GLY A 235 -22.51 12.97 -8.86
N GLY A 236 -21.54 12.26 -8.28
CA GLY A 236 -21.41 12.11 -6.84
C GLY A 236 -22.47 11.22 -6.19
N PHE A 237 -23.11 10.32 -6.95
CA PHE A 237 -23.99 9.33 -6.33
C PHE A 237 -23.19 8.42 -5.40
N SER A 238 -23.82 8.01 -4.30
CA SER A 238 -23.24 7.06 -3.36
C SER A 238 -24.18 5.91 -3.01
N PHE A 239 -23.59 4.80 -2.56
CA PHE A 239 -24.31 3.64 -2.08
C PHE A 239 -23.50 2.84 -1.05
N ASP A 240 -24.22 2.16 -0.16
CA ASP A 240 -23.64 1.22 0.79
C ASP A 240 -23.53 -0.18 0.20
N ALA A 241 -22.45 -0.88 0.53
CA ALA A 241 -22.22 -2.28 0.23
C ALA A 241 -22.13 -3.08 1.52
N ILE A 242 -23.22 -3.80 1.83
CA ILE A 242 -23.38 -4.63 3.01
C ILE A 242 -23.24 -6.10 2.62
N MET A 243 -22.55 -6.87 3.44
CA MET A 243 -22.36 -8.31 3.20
C MET A 243 -23.71 -9.04 3.14
N LEU A 244 -23.87 -9.90 2.14
CA LEU A 244 -25.02 -10.79 2.06
C LEU A 244 -25.02 -11.80 3.21
N THR A 245 -26.21 -12.13 3.72
CA THR A 245 -26.38 -13.28 4.61
C THR A 245 -26.10 -14.59 3.86
N ASP A 246 -25.79 -15.66 4.60
CA ASP A 246 -25.55 -16.99 4.01
C ASP A 246 -26.74 -17.47 3.15
N GLU A 247 -27.97 -17.13 3.53
CA GLU A 247 -29.19 -17.47 2.78
C GLU A 247 -29.29 -16.68 1.47
N GLN A 248 -29.06 -15.36 1.51
CA GLN A 248 -29.07 -14.50 0.31
C GLN A 248 -27.95 -14.87 -0.66
N ALA A 249 -26.75 -15.14 -0.16
CA ALA A 249 -25.63 -15.56 -1.00
C ALA A 249 -25.93 -16.90 -1.70
N ALA A 250 -26.52 -17.85 -0.98
CA ALA A 250 -26.91 -19.14 -1.56
C ALA A 250 -28.01 -18.99 -2.63
N GLU A 251 -28.99 -18.11 -2.41
CA GLU A 251 -30.06 -17.82 -3.39
C GLU A 251 -29.50 -17.13 -4.65
N ALA A 252 -28.56 -16.20 -4.49
CA ALA A 252 -27.92 -15.48 -5.59
C ALA A 252 -26.86 -16.32 -6.33
N GLY A 253 -26.44 -17.47 -5.80
CA GLY A 253 -25.35 -18.27 -6.35
C GLY A 253 -23.96 -17.66 -6.10
N GLU A 254 -23.86 -16.83 -5.07
CA GLU A 254 -22.70 -16.01 -4.72
C GLU A 254 -21.86 -16.65 -3.61
N PRO A 255 -20.55 -16.34 -3.53
CA PRO A 255 -19.69 -16.88 -2.48
C PRO A 255 -20.03 -16.33 -1.09
N ARG A 256 -20.15 -17.26 -0.13
CA ARG A 256 -20.33 -16.96 1.29
C ARG A 256 -19.20 -16.06 1.82
N LEU A 257 -19.55 -15.03 2.60
CA LEU A 257 -18.64 -14.04 3.20
C LEU A 257 -17.88 -13.12 2.23
N LEU A 258 -18.14 -13.20 0.94
CA LEU A 258 -17.45 -12.41 -0.08
C LEU A 258 -18.39 -11.48 -0.84
N ALA A 259 -19.65 -11.86 -1.01
CA ALA A 259 -20.61 -11.04 -1.75
C ALA A 259 -21.29 -9.96 -0.89
N THR A 260 -21.61 -8.85 -1.54
CA THR A 260 -22.38 -7.72 -1.01
C THR A 260 -23.68 -7.53 -1.81
N ASP A 261 -24.61 -6.78 -1.24
CA ASP A 261 -25.86 -6.38 -1.90
C ASP A 261 -25.65 -5.42 -3.09
N ASN A 262 -24.72 -4.48 -2.95
CA ASN A 262 -24.26 -3.60 -4.02
C ASN A 262 -22.80 -3.86 -4.37
N ARG A 263 -22.48 -3.79 -5.67
CA ARG A 263 -21.12 -3.94 -6.20
C ARG A 263 -20.59 -2.61 -6.71
N VAL A 264 -19.29 -2.42 -6.59
CA VAL A 264 -18.57 -1.38 -7.33
C VAL A 264 -18.51 -1.81 -8.80
N VAL A 265 -19.03 -1.01 -9.72
CA VAL A 265 -18.97 -1.31 -11.16
C VAL A 265 -17.97 -0.39 -11.83
N VAL A 266 -17.09 -0.95 -12.67
CA VAL A 266 -16.06 -0.19 -13.40
C VAL A 266 -15.88 -0.73 -14.82
N PRO A 267 -15.48 0.11 -15.80
CA PRO A 267 -15.25 -0.35 -17.15
C PRO A 267 -13.92 -1.11 -17.29
N VAL A 268 -13.93 -2.16 -18.12
CA VAL A 268 -12.72 -2.89 -18.50
C VAL A 268 -11.76 -1.99 -19.27
N GLY A 269 -10.47 -2.09 -18.97
CA GLY A 269 -9.42 -1.33 -19.64
C GLY A 269 -9.32 0.14 -19.24
N ALA A 270 -10.16 0.62 -18.32
CA ALA A 270 -10.07 1.95 -17.75
C ALA A 270 -9.07 2.03 -16.59
N ASN A 271 -8.42 3.17 -16.44
CA ASN A 271 -7.60 3.52 -15.29
C ASN A 271 -8.53 3.98 -14.16
N VAL A 272 -8.78 3.09 -13.20
CA VAL A 272 -9.64 3.39 -12.05
C VAL A 272 -8.78 3.92 -10.91
N LYS A 273 -9.05 5.15 -10.48
CA LYS A 273 -8.51 5.72 -9.25
C LYS A 273 -9.43 5.37 -8.09
N VAL A 274 -8.86 4.86 -7.01
CA VAL A 274 -9.60 4.58 -5.77
C VAL A 274 -9.09 5.48 -4.66
N LEU A 275 -9.96 6.38 -4.20
CA LEU A 275 -9.74 7.21 -3.02
C LEU A 275 -10.22 6.44 -1.79
N VAL A 276 -9.33 6.11 -0.87
CA VAL A 276 -9.62 5.22 0.26
C VAL A 276 -9.53 6.00 1.57
N THR A 277 -10.61 5.99 2.35
CA THR A 277 -10.68 6.66 3.66
C THR A 277 -11.65 5.92 4.60
N SER A 278 -11.80 6.39 5.84
CA SER A 278 -12.78 5.87 6.80
C SER A 278 -13.33 6.99 7.67
N VAL A 279 -14.53 6.78 8.21
CA VAL A 279 -15.18 7.69 9.16
C VAL A 279 -14.99 7.31 10.63
N ASP A 280 -14.53 6.09 10.93
CA ASP A 280 -14.48 5.57 12.31
C ASP A 280 -13.10 5.04 12.73
N VAL A 281 -12.74 3.82 12.33
CA VAL A 281 -11.51 3.12 12.71
C VAL A 281 -10.67 2.82 11.48
N LEU A 282 -9.51 2.19 11.67
CA LEU A 282 -8.72 1.70 10.54
C LEU A 282 -9.45 0.55 9.84
N HIS A 283 -9.53 0.63 8.52
CA HIS A 283 -9.90 -0.47 7.63
C HIS A 283 -8.84 -0.60 6.52
N SER A 284 -9.01 -1.53 5.59
CA SER A 284 -8.11 -1.63 4.44
C SER A 284 -8.85 -2.20 3.25
N TRP A 285 -8.91 -1.41 2.18
CA TRP A 285 -9.52 -1.79 0.92
C TRP A 285 -8.52 -2.64 0.14
N ALA A 286 -8.82 -3.93 -0.01
CA ALA A 286 -7.89 -4.88 -0.61
C ALA A 286 -8.59 -5.77 -1.64
N MET A 287 -8.05 -5.78 -2.86
CA MET A 287 -8.52 -6.58 -3.98
C MET A 287 -7.38 -7.48 -4.48
N PRO A 288 -7.33 -8.76 -4.04
CA PRO A 288 -6.19 -9.64 -4.32
C PRO A 288 -5.94 -9.89 -5.81
N SER A 289 -7.00 -10.00 -6.63
CA SER A 289 -6.86 -10.22 -8.08
C SER A 289 -6.36 -8.99 -8.85
N PHE A 290 -6.34 -7.80 -8.22
CA PHE A 290 -5.85 -6.56 -8.83
C PHE A 290 -4.46 -6.16 -8.35
N TRP A 291 -3.91 -6.88 -7.36
CA TRP A 291 -2.70 -6.51 -6.64
C TRP A 291 -2.82 -5.17 -5.89
N VAL A 292 -4.02 -4.83 -5.43
CA VAL A 292 -4.28 -3.57 -4.72
C VAL A 292 -4.58 -3.85 -3.26
N LYS A 293 -3.92 -3.10 -2.38
CA LYS A 293 -4.28 -2.95 -0.98
C LYS A 293 -3.93 -1.53 -0.53
N MET A 294 -4.89 -0.84 0.05
CA MET A 294 -4.69 0.49 0.62
C MET A 294 -5.47 0.64 1.92
N ASP A 295 -4.82 1.16 2.95
CA ASP A 295 -5.47 1.35 4.25
C ASP A 295 -6.41 2.56 4.20
N ALA A 296 -7.59 2.38 4.79
CA ALA A 296 -8.57 3.42 5.03
C ALA A 296 -8.32 4.01 6.41
N VAL A 297 -7.80 5.24 6.44
CA VAL A 297 -7.35 5.90 7.67
C VAL A 297 -8.25 7.11 7.96
N PRO A 298 -8.94 7.17 9.11
CA PRO A 298 -9.73 8.34 9.47
C PRO A 298 -8.91 9.62 9.47
N GLY A 299 -9.47 10.68 8.86
CA GLY A 299 -8.80 11.98 8.73
C GLY A 299 -7.74 12.06 7.62
N ARG A 300 -7.62 11.04 6.78
CA ARG A 300 -6.75 11.05 5.58
C ARG A 300 -7.47 10.39 4.41
N ILE A 301 -7.25 10.93 3.21
CA ILE A 301 -7.57 10.25 1.95
C ILE A 301 -6.28 9.66 1.40
N ASN A 302 -6.24 8.34 1.26
CA ASN A 302 -5.19 7.65 0.53
C ASN A 302 -5.64 7.41 -0.92
N GLU A 303 -4.70 7.28 -1.83
CA GLU A 303 -4.98 7.00 -3.23
C GLU A 303 -4.28 5.71 -3.66
N THR A 304 -5.00 4.86 -4.38
CA THR A 304 -4.47 3.72 -5.12
C THR A 304 -5.14 3.68 -6.49
N TRP A 305 -4.63 2.85 -7.40
CA TRP A 305 -5.23 2.70 -8.72
C TRP A 305 -5.16 1.25 -9.22
N PHE A 306 -5.97 0.94 -10.21
CA PHE A 306 -5.84 -0.29 -11.01
C PHE A 306 -6.38 -0.09 -12.43
N ARG A 307 -5.99 -0.99 -13.33
CA ARG A 307 -6.56 -1.12 -14.67
C ARG A 307 -6.86 -2.59 -14.93
N ALA A 308 -8.14 -2.95 -14.83
CA ALA A 308 -8.57 -4.34 -15.03
C ALA A 308 -8.62 -4.66 -16.53
N GLU A 309 -7.93 -5.71 -16.96
CA GLU A 309 -7.80 -6.08 -18.38
C GLU A 309 -8.82 -7.16 -18.81
N ARG A 310 -9.65 -7.61 -17.86
CA ARG A 310 -10.64 -8.66 -18.06
C ARG A 310 -11.93 -8.33 -17.33
N THR A 311 -13.06 -8.55 -17.99
CA THR A 311 -14.39 -8.47 -17.39
C THR A 311 -14.62 -9.60 -16.39
N GLY A 312 -15.54 -9.37 -15.46
CA GLY A 312 -15.97 -10.34 -14.45
C GLY A 312 -16.14 -9.74 -13.05
N VAL A 313 -16.50 -10.60 -12.10
CA VAL A 313 -16.72 -10.23 -10.70
C VAL A 313 -15.52 -10.64 -9.86
N PHE A 314 -15.00 -9.70 -9.08
CA PHE A 314 -13.79 -9.84 -8.26
C PHE A 314 -14.09 -9.55 -6.79
N TYR A 315 -13.54 -10.37 -5.91
CA TYR A 315 -13.83 -10.33 -4.48
C TYR A 315 -12.59 -9.96 -3.67
N GLY A 316 -12.81 -9.03 -2.75
CA GLY A 316 -11.85 -8.57 -1.75
C GLY A 316 -12.42 -8.67 -0.35
N GLN A 317 -11.57 -8.44 0.65
CA GLN A 317 -11.98 -8.38 2.06
C GLN A 317 -11.23 -7.26 2.78
N CYS A 318 -11.86 -6.72 3.83
CA CYS A 318 -11.18 -5.81 4.74
C CYS A 318 -9.89 -6.47 5.27
N SER A 319 -8.76 -5.78 5.10
CA SER A 319 -7.44 -6.32 5.40
C SER A 319 -6.71 -5.61 6.54
N GLU A 320 -7.44 -4.86 7.38
CA GLU A 320 -6.92 -4.23 8.60
C GLU A 320 -7.94 -4.42 9.73
N LEU A 321 -7.47 -4.76 10.93
CA LEU A 321 -8.34 -5.18 12.03
C LEU A 321 -9.23 -4.01 12.52
N CYS A 322 -10.53 -4.10 12.25
CA CYS A 322 -11.49 -3.01 12.48
C CYS A 322 -12.60 -3.32 13.51
N GLY A 323 -12.48 -4.41 14.28
CA GLY A 323 -13.40 -4.76 15.36
C GLY A 323 -14.07 -6.12 15.22
N THR A 324 -15.23 -6.30 15.87
CA THR A 324 -15.87 -7.61 16.03
C THR A 324 -16.36 -8.22 14.72
N GLN A 325 -16.74 -7.40 13.73
CA GLN A 325 -17.15 -7.88 12.41
C GLN A 325 -16.09 -7.66 11.32
N HIS A 326 -14.81 -7.59 11.69
CA HIS A 326 -13.71 -7.42 10.74
C HIS A 326 -13.74 -8.41 9.56
N GLY A 327 -14.10 -9.67 9.81
CA GLY A 327 -14.21 -10.71 8.76
C GLY A 327 -15.50 -10.69 7.92
N PHE A 328 -16.38 -9.71 8.10
CA PHE A 328 -17.74 -9.70 7.55
C PHE A 328 -18.09 -8.41 6.79
N MET A 329 -17.09 -7.73 6.24
CA MET A 329 -17.26 -6.55 5.40
C MET A 329 -16.45 -6.66 4.10
N PRO A 330 -16.91 -7.52 3.16
CA PRO A 330 -16.19 -7.79 1.95
C PRO A 330 -16.33 -6.66 0.93
N ILE A 331 -15.59 -6.79 -0.17
CA ILE A 331 -15.53 -5.85 -1.27
C ILE A 331 -15.85 -6.62 -2.54
N VAL A 332 -16.75 -6.11 -3.38
CA VAL A 332 -17.06 -6.70 -4.68
C VAL A 332 -16.89 -5.65 -5.76
N VAL A 333 -16.06 -5.95 -6.76
CA VAL A 333 -15.89 -5.13 -7.96
C VAL A 333 -16.32 -5.93 -9.18
N GLU A 334 -17.26 -5.40 -9.94
CA GLU A 334 -17.68 -5.92 -11.23
C GLU A 334 -17.07 -5.10 -12.37
N VAL A 335 -16.25 -5.76 -13.18
CA VAL A 335 -15.61 -5.17 -14.35
C VAL A 335 -16.43 -5.51 -15.58
N VAL A 336 -16.96 -4.50 -16.25
CA VAL A 336 -17.92 -4.65 -17.36
C VAL A 336 -17.42 -3.97 -18.63
N GLU A 337 -18.09 -4.22 -19.75
CA GLU A 337 -17.87 -3.45 -20.98
C GLU A 337 -18.37 -2.01 -20.80
N GLN A 338 -17.80 -1.07 -21.56
CA GLN A 338 -18.09 0.36 -21.41
C GLN A 338 -19.59 0.68 -21.56
N ASP A 339 -20.28 0.07 -22.52
CA ASP A 339 -21.71 0.29 -22.74
C ASP A 339 -22.58 -0.18 -21.56
N VAL A 340 -22.17 -1.25 -20.88
CA VAL A 340 -22.83 -1.73 -19.65
C VAL A 340 -22.56 -0.77 -18.50
N TYR A 341 -21.32 -0.27 -18.37
CA TYR A 341 -20.97 0.73 -17.37
C TYR A 341 -21.80 2.02 -17.55
N ASP A 342 -21.87 2.56 -18.76
CA ASP A 342 -22.61 3.79 -19.06
C ASP A 342 -24.11 3.65 -18.71
N ASN A 343 -24.72 2.50 -19.05
CA ASN A 343 -26.12 2.23 -18.71
C ASN A 343 -26.32 2.09 -17.19
N TRP A 344 -25.36 1.46 -16.49
CA TRP A 344 -25.39 1.33 -15.04
C TRP A 344 -25.28 2.70 -14.36
N VAL A 345 -24.34 3.55 -14.77
CA VAL A 345 -24.19 4.93 -14.27
C VAL A 345 -25.49 5.71 -14.47
N ALA A 346 -26.07 5.70 -15.67
CA ALA A 346 -27.33 6.40 -15.94
C ALA A 346 -28.46 5.94 -15.01
N SER A 347 -28.58 4.62 -14.77
CA SER A 347 -29.57 4.10 -13.83
C SER A 347 -29.34 4.52 -12.37
N ARG A 348 -28.08 4.69 -11.95
CA ARG A 348 -27.71 5.15 -10.61
C ARG A 348 -27.97 6.65 -10.45
N GLN A 349 -27.67 7.44 -11.47
CA GLN A 349 -27.98 8.87 -11.51
C GLN A 349 -29.49 9.10 -11.44
N ASP A 350 -30.27 8.37 -12.25
CA ASP A 350 -31.74 8.40 -12.21
C ASP A 350 -32.27 8.06 -10.82
N TYR A 351 -31.72 7.02 -10.19
CA TYR A 351 -32.09 6.61 -8.84
C TYR A 351 -31.78 7.68 -7.78
N ALA A 352 -30.63 8.33 -7.92
CA ALA A 352 -30.20 9.44 -7.07
C ALA A 352 -30.91 10.78 -7.38
N GLY A 353 -31.69 10.84 -8.47
CA GLY A 353 -32.35 12.06 -8.93
C GLY A 353 -31.39 13.10 -9.52
N ILE A 354 -30.25 12.65 -10.06
CA ILE A 354 -29.24 13.48 -10.73
C ILE A 354 -29.60 13.57 -12.22
N ASP A 355 -29.73 14.79 -12.76
CA ASP A 355 -29.88 15.00 -14.22
C ASP A 355 -28.49 15.05 -14.87
N PRO A 356 -28.17 14.16 -15.83
CA PRO A 356 -26.88 14.20 -16.53
C PRO A 356 -26.59 15.54 -17.22
N ALA A 357 -27.62 16.32 -17.57
CA ALA A 357 -27.43 17.65 -18.13
C ALA A 357 -26.76 18.62 -17.15
N ASP A 358 -27.02 18.49 -15.84
CA ASP A 358 -26.46 19.37 -14.81
C ASP A 358 -24.94 19.15 -14.67
N LEU A 359 -24.46 17.93 -14.93
CA LEU A 359 -23.02 17.59 -14.87
C LEU A 359 -22.22 18.22 -16.00
N LEU A 360 -22.82 18.30 -17.19
CA LEU A 360 -22.20 18.94 -18.36
C LEU A 360 -22.12 20.47 -18.19
N GLU A 361 -23.05 21.07 -17.46
CA GLU A 361 -23.03 22.51 -17.16
C GLU A 361 -21.93 22.88 -16.15
N GLU A 362 -21.58 22.00 -15.21
CA GLU A 362 -20.47 22.23 -14.26
C GLU A 362 -19.09 22.14 -14.93
N GLU A 363 -18.89 21.18 -15.83
CA GLU A 363 -17.66 21.03 -16.64
C GLU A 363 -17.44 22.24 -17.59
N GLU A 364 -18.50 22.68 -18.28
CA GLU A 364 -18.46 23.87 -19.15
C GLU A 364 -18.35 25.17 -18.34
N GLY A 365 -18.94 25.22 -17.14
CA GLY A 365 -18.88 26.37 -16.23
C GLY A 365 -17.49 26.61 -15.65
N PHE A 366 -16.70 25.54 -15.46
CA PHE A 366 -15.30 25.65 -15.01
C PHE A 366 -14.34 25.97 -16.16
N SER A 367 -14.55 25.39 -17.35
CA SER A 367 -13.75 25.71 -18.54
C SER A 367 -14.06 27.09 -19.14
N ALA A 368 -15.23 27.66 -18.87
CA ALA A 368 -15.56 29.06 -19.20
C ALA A 368 -14.85 30.10 -18.31
N VAL A 369 -14.10 29.67 -17.30
CA VAL A 369 -13.21 30.54 -16.50
C VAL A 369 -11.79 30.51 -17.08
N GLU A 370 -11.65 30.80 -18.37
CA GLU A 370 -10.36 31.16 -18.97
C GLU A 370 -10.35 32.64 -19.42
N ASP A 371 -9.42 33.39 -18.83
CA ASP A 371 -8.80 34.64 -19.29
C ASP A 371 -9.66 35.90 -19.52
N GLU A 372 -10.53 36.27 -18.57
CA GLU A 372 -10.77 37.69 -18.31
C GLU A 372 -9.63 38.19 -17.43
N GLY A 373 -8.50 38.50 -18.07
CA GLY A 373 -7.25 38.90 -17.43
C GLY A 373 -7.47 39.81 -16.22
N LEU A 374 -6.87 39.42 -15.09
CA LEU A 374 -6.60 40.30 -13.96
C LEU A 374 -5.73 41.47 -14.47
N GLY A 375 -6.40 42.50 -14.97
CA GLY A 375 -5.82 43.78 -15.30
C GLY A 375 -5.27 44.38 -14.02
N VAL A 376 -4.01 44.08 -13.72
CA VAL A 376 -3.22 44.79 -12.71
C VAL A 376 -3.24 46.26 -13.10
N PRO A 377 -3.87 47.15 -12.33
CA PRO A 377 -3.83 48.57 -12.65
C PRO A 377 -2.41 49.06 -12.38
N THR A 378 -1.62 49.21 -13.44
CA THR A 378 -0.41 50.03 -13.40
C THR A 378 -0.84 51.49 -13.24
N ASP A 379 -0.81 51.98 -12.00
CA ASP A 379 -0.47 53.35 -11.60
C ASP A 379 -1.21 53.69 -10.30
N GLN A 380 -0.56 53.48 -9.16
CA GLN A 380 -0.57 54.45 -8.06
C GLN A 380 0.80 54.43 -7.39
N SER A 381 1.59 55.46 -7.71
CA SER A 381 2.75 55.86 -6.92
C SER A 381 2.29 56.30 -5.52
N VAL A 382 2.36 55.38 -4.55
CA VAL A 382 2.22 55.74 -3.13
C VAL A 382 3.61 55.99 -2.57
N ALA A 383 3.87 57.26 -2.28
CA ALA A 383 5.07 57.73 -1.60
C ALA A 383 5.19 57.10 -0.20
N VAL A 384 6.38 56.58 0.10
CA VAL A 384 6.78 56.17 1.46
C VAL A 384 6.95 57.43 2.31
N PRO A 385 6.22 57.61 3.43
CA PRO A 385 6.56 58.65 4.40
C PRO A 385 7.65 58.14 5.34
N ASP A 386 8.62 59.01 5.59
CA ASP A 386 9.76 58.83 6.48
C ASP A 386 9.40 58.41 7.91
N GLU A 387 10.29 57.62 8.52
CA GLU A 387 10.30 57.29 9.94
C GLU A 387 10.23 58.54 10.83
N ALA A 388 9.12 58.70 11.55
CA ALA A 388 9.08 59.51 12.76
C ALA A 388 7.93 59.08 13.69
N GLY A 389 8.29 58.47 14.82
CA GLY A 389 7.54 58.61 16.07
C GLY A 389 6.56 57.49 16.45
N MET A 390 7.08 56.36 16.92
CA MET A 390 6.35 55.53 17.89
C MET A 390 6.46 56.14 19.29
N PRO A 391 5.36 56.36 20.03
CA PRO A 391 5.39 56.42 21.48
C PRO A 391 5.35 55.00 22.09
N ALA A 392 6.26 54.78 23.04
CA ALA A 392 6.57 53.54 23.75
C ALA A 392 5.44 53.00 24.65
N PRO A 393 5.51 51.70 25.02
CA PRO A 393 4.61 51.07 25.98
C PRO A 393 4.90 51.54 27.42
N THR A 394 3.84 51.72 28.21
CA THR A 394 3.93 51.99 29.65
C THR A 394 3.96 50.68 30.43
N ASP A 395 5.08 50.42 31.11
CA ASP A 395 5.11 49.54 32.28
C ASP A 395 5.75 50.29 33.45
N THR A 396 5.08 50.21 34.60
CA THR A 396 5.46 50.82 35.87
C THR A 396 6.50 49.98 36.61
N ASP A 397 7.62 50.63 36.92
CA ASP A 397 8.45 50.52 38.11
C ASP A 397 8.79 49.12 38.69
N GLY A 398 10.06 48.74 38.54
CA GLY A 398 10.93 48.73 39.72
C GLY A 398 11.67 47.44 40.08
N VAL A 399 13.00 47.56 40.07
CA VAL A 399 13.96 46.98 41.04
C VAL A 399 14.78 45.75 40.59
N THR A 400 15.96 46.11 40.04
CA THR A 400 17.33 45.57 40.24
C THR A 400 17.67 44.13 39.83
N GLY A 401 18.66 44.05 38.94
CA GLY A 401 19.20 42.84 38.35
C GLY A 401 20.13 42.00 39.22
N THR A 402 20.56 40.87 38.64
CA THR A 402 21.94 40.34 38.70
C THR A 402 22.12 39.38 37.53
N VAL A 403 23.20 39.59 36.78
CA VAL A 403 23.72 38.75 35.70
C VAL A 403 24.49 37.57 36.30
N ILE A 404 24.29 36.34 35.80
CA ILE A 404 25.31 35.27 35.83
C ILE A 404 25.25 34.46 34.50
N GLU A 405 26.33 34.55 33.72
CA GLU A 405 26.76 33.57 32.71
C GLU A 405 27.17 32.24 33.36
N GLN A 406 26.98 31.11 32.65
CA GLN A 406 27.93 29.98 32.48
C GLN A 406 27.20 28.81 31.79
N SER A 407 27.50 28.47 30.53
CA SER A 407 28.57 27.61 30.02
C SER A 407 28.41 26.11 30.33
N ALA A 408 28.46 25.30 29.27
CA ALA A 408 28.36 23.84 29.18
C ALA A 408 29.32 23.06 30.08
N THR A 409 28.99 21.78 30.38
CA THR A 409 29.85 20.58 30.16
C THR A 409 29.14 19.29 30.63
N SER A 410 29.42 18.21 29.90
CA SER A 410 29.03 16.80 30.01
C SER A 410 29.70 16.02 31.16
N THR A 411 29.02 14.99 31.72
CA THR A 411 29.50 13.59 31.91
C THR A 411 28.46 12.71 32.65
N PRO A 412 28.50 11.36 32.50
CA PRO A 412 27.45 10.44 32.94
C PRO A 412 27.70 9.85 34.35
N SER A 413 26.62 9.43 35.03
CA SER A 413 26.69 8.65 36.28
C SER A 413 26.17 7.24 36.08
N GLU A 414 26.96 6.28 36.56
CA GLU A 414 26.72 4.84 36.61
C GLU A 414 26.19 4.45 38.01
N VAL A 415 25.61 3.24 38.08
CA VAL A 415 25.40 2.34 39.24
C VAL A 415 24.12 2.49 40.08
N GLY A 416 23.37 1.38 40.12
CA GLY A 416 22.32 1.10 41.10
C GLY A 416 21.68 -0.29 40.92
N GLU A 417 22.44 -1.35 41.18
CA GLU A 417 21.97 -2.73 41.35
C GLU A 417 21.13 -2.85 42.65
N VAL A 418 19.91 -3.39 42.57
CA VAL A 418 19.16 -3.86 43.74
C VAL A 418 18.55 -5.22 43.41
N THR A 419 19.00 -6.22 44.15
CA THR A 419 18.40 -7.55 44.26
C THR A 419 17.53 -7.59 45.51
N GLU A 420 16.32 -8.14 45.37
CA GLU A 420 15.68 -9.06 46.33
C GLU A 420 14.85 -10.09 45.56
#